data_AF-A0A378JRK5-F1
#
_entry.id   AF-A0A378JRK5-F1
#
_cell.length_a   1.000
_cell.length_b   1.000
_cell.length_c   1.000
_cell.angle_alpha   90.00
_cell.angle_beta   90.00
_cell.angle_gamma   90.00
#
_symmetry.space_group_name_H-M   'P 1'
#
loop_
_entity.id
_entity.type
_entity.pdbx_description
1 polymer ?
#
loop_
_entity_poly.entity_id
_entity_poly.type
_entity_poly.pdbx_seq_one_letter_code
_entity_poly.pdbx_strand_id
1 'polypeptide(L)'
;MVRNSRFYSANPDTVGRFINRWDILLLILIFSVLFFLGWAGSQMATPYQLGDQIPISLAPSNLPFYALRTVLRLFIALIFSIIFTFIVGALAAKNRRAEQVIIPAIDILQSIPVLSFLSITVTGFIHLFPNSLLGPECASIFAIFCAQVWNMTFGFYQSLKTLPHDLKEVSSMFRLSAWQRFWKVEVPFSMSGLLWNMMISMSASWFFVVLSEAISVAHQNIRLPGVGSYIALAIAQKDLHAVGYAILTMMIVIFLYDQILFRPLIAWSEKFKVEQSPDESEYQSWLIDLIRGSRLMKRFTKGIGILVGGFVNARWLRISEPKAVKEIDFKRQKRLDRIWSALVLLSIVSGSWLLLRFILAELKVSDIVHVFLLGAATGTRVIVLIILSSLIWIPVGVWIGLRPRIAQKIQPVIQFVAAFPANLFYPLFVIAIVEFHLSVEIWVTPLMILGTQWYILFNVIAGASSIPRDLYLAADNFGLKGWNWWKRLALPGIFPFYITGAITAAGGAWNASIVAEWVSWGNITLQATGLGEYIQASTTAGDFPKIALGTAMMCIYVLAFNHLIWRPLYRLAEERFNFN
;
A
#
# COMPACT_ATOMS: atom_id res chain seq x y z
N MET A 1 45.78 -13.39 -15.26
CA MET A 1 46.07 -14.20 -14.06
C MET A 1 45.84 -13.35 -12.82
N VAL A 2 44.66 -13.45 -12.20
CA VAL A 2 44.36 -12.82 -10.90
C VAL A 2 43.92 -13.96 -9.99
N ARG A 3 44.67 -14.11 -8.89
CA ARG A 3 44.67 -15.26 -8.00
C ARG A 3 43.45 -15.20 -7.07
N ASN A 4 42.49 -16.07 -7.33
CA ASN A 4 41.35 -16.35 -6.44
C ASN A 4 41.86 -17.04 -5.16
N SER A 5 42.08 -16.29 -4.09
CA SER A 5 42.26 -16.87 -2.74
C SER A 5 40.91 -16.87 -2.02
N ARG A 6 40.04 -17.82 -2.39
CA ARG A 6 38.94 -18.23 -1.51
C ARG A 6 39.57 -19.00 -0.35
N PHE A 7 39.69 -18.34 0.80
CA PHE A 7 39.91 -19.04 2.07
C PHE A 7 38.65 -19.88 2.37
N TYR A 8 38.67 -21.14 1.92
CA TYR A 8 37.89 -22.18 2.57
C TYR A 8 38.56 -22.44 3.92
N SER A 9 38.11 -21.77 4.97
CA SER A 9 38.35 -22.26 6.33
C SER A 9 37.55 -23.57 6.44
N ALA A 10 38.25 -24.69 6.27
CA ALA A 10 37.75 -25.99 6.71
C ALA A 10 37.47 -25.86 8.21
N ASN A 11 36.19 -25.88 8.60
CA ASN A 11 35.79 -25.85 10.00
C ASN A 11 35.83 -27.30 10.52
N PRO A 12 36.78 -27.70 11.38
CA PRO A 12 36.77 -29.01 11.99
C PRO A 12 35.90 -28.95 13.25
N ASP A 13 34.57 -28.89 13.08
CA ASP A 13 33.61 -28.98 14.18
C ASP A 13 32.54 -30.05 13.89
N THR A 14 33.02 -31.29 13.75
CA THR A 14 32.21 -32.52 13.80
C THR A 14 32.30 -33.17 15.17
N VAL A 15 32.18 -32.40 16.26
CA VAL A 15 31.90 -32.95 17.61
C VAL A 15 31.03 -31.97 18.42
N GLY A 16 29.79 -32.36 18.71
CA GLY A 16 29.15 -32.11 20.00
C GLY A 16 28.77 -30.69 20.44
N ARG A 17 27.98 -29.92 19.67
CA ARG A 17 26.98 -28.98 20.24
C ARG A 17 25.73 -28.94 19.34
N PHE A 18 24.57 -29.28 19.90
CA PHE A 18 23.27 -29.24 19.21
C PHE A 18 22.84 -27.83 18.77
N ILE A 19 23.47 -26.80 19.36
CA ILE A 19 23.14 -25.38 19.23
C ILE A 19 24.44 -24.63 18.89
N ASN A 20 24.44 -23.87 17.79
CA ASN A 20 25.49 -22.94 17.38
C ASN A 20 25.19 -21.52 17.95
N ARG A 21 26.18 -20.63 17.98
CA ARG A 21 26.02 -19.22 18.42
C ARG A 21 24.89 -18.50 17.66
N TRP A 22 24.76 -18.79 16.36
CA TRP A 22 23.66 -18.28 15.53
C TRP A 22 22.28 -18.79 15.95
N ASP A 23 22.20 -20.03 16.46
CA ASP A 23 20.95 -20.59 16.98
C ASP A 23 20.50 -19.84 18.25
N ILE A 24 21.44 -19.46 19.13
CA ILE A 24 21.15 -18.70 20.36
C ILE A 24 20.63 -17.31 20.02
N LEU A 25 21.34 -16.57 19.15
CA LEU A 25 20.93 -15.22 18.73
C LEU A 25 19.53 -15.22 18.10
N LEU A 26 19.26 -16.21 17.27
CA LEU A 26 17.98 -16.35 16.59
C LEU A 26 16.86 -16.73 17.57
N LEU A 27 17.12 -17.63 18.53
CA LEU A 27 16.14 -17.97 19.57
C LEU A 27 15.80 -16.75 20.43
N ILE A 28 16.79 -15.96 20.85
CA ILE A 28 16.55 -14.72 21.59
C ILE A 28 15.68 -13.77 20.77
N LEU A 29 15.98 -13.59 19.48
CA LEU A 29 15.19 -12.75 18.59
C LEU A 29 13.74 -13.24 18.48
N ILE A 30 13.52 -14.53 18.22
CA ILE A 30 12.18 -15.13 18.09
C ILE A 30 11.39 -15.00 19.40
N PHE A 31 11.97 -15.41 20.53
CA PHE A 31 11.28 -15.34 21.81
C PHE A 31 10.97 -13.90 22.23
N SER A 32 11.87 -12.96 21.93
CA SER A 32 11.60 -11.54 22.16
C SER A 32 10.40 -11.06 21.35
N VAL A 33 10.36 -11.37 20.04
CA VAL A 33 9.24 -11.01 19.17
C VAL A 33 7.94 -11.65 19.67
N LEU A 34 7.93 -12.94 20.00
CA LEU A 34 6.74 -13.63 20.50
C LEU A 34 6.26 -13.06 21.84
N PHE A 35 7.19 -12.78 22.77
CA PHE A 35 6.87 -12.17 24.06
C PHE A 35 6.22 -10.80 23.87
N PHE A 36 6.84 -9.92 23.08
CA PHE A 36 6.31 -8.58 22.84
C PHE A 36 4.96 -8.61 22.11
N LEU A 37 4.78 -9.49 21.12
CA LEU A 37 3.49 -9.65 20.44
C LEU A 37 2.41 -10.17 21.39
N GLY A 38 2.71 -11.18 22.20
CA GLY A 38 1.77 -11.74 23.18
C GLY A 38 1.39 -10.73 24.27
N TRP A 39 2.37 -10.00 24.79
CA TRP A 39 2.16 -8.95 25.79
C TRP A 39 1.36 -7.77 25.21
N ALA A 40 1.70 -7.28 24.02
CA ALA A 40 0.93 -6.21 23.39
C ALA A 40 -0.48 -6.65 23.01
N GLY A 41 -0.67 -7.91 22.60
CA GLY A 41 -1.98 -8.47 22.28
C GLY A 41 -2.89 -8.58 23.51
N SER A 42 -2.36 -9.01 24.67
CA SER A 42 -3.17 -9.10 25.90
C SER A 42 -3.70 -7.75 26.36
N GLN A 43 -2.98 -6.67 26.09
CA GLN A 43 -3.41 -5.29 26.38
C GLN A 43 -4.49 -4.78 25.41
N MET A 44 -4.86 -5.51 24.33
CA MET A 44 -5.90 -5.07 23.38
C MET A 44 -7.31 -5.43 23.87
N ALA A 45 -7.41 -6.41 24.78
CA ALA A 45 -8.67 -6.95 25.26
C ALA A 45 -9.05 -6.47 26.67
N THR A 46 -8.55 -5.30 27.08
CA THR A 46 -8.88 -4.73 28.39
C THR A 46 -10.32 -4.21 28.42
N PRO A 47 -11.00 -4.23 29.59
CA PRO A 47 -12.30 -3.59 29.75
C PRO A 47 -12.22 -2.10 29.38
N TYR A 48 -13.22 -1.61 28.65
CA TYR A 48 -13.31 -0.22 28.21
C TYR A 48 -14.78 0.17 28.06
N GLN A 49 -15.18 1.28 28.68
CA GLN A 49 -16.50 1.86 28.45
C GLN A 49 -16.40 3.07 27.53
N LEU A 50 -17.43 3.23 26.71
CA LEU A 50 -17.47 4.29 25.71
C LEU A 50 -17.56 5.65 26.40
N GLY A 51 -16.60 6.53 26.12
CA GLY A 51 -16.45 7.81 26.80
C GLY A 51 -15.34 7.84 27.85
N ASP A 52 -14.78 6.68 28.24
CA ASP A 52 -13.60 6.63 29.10
C ASP A 52 -12.41 7.28 28.37
N GLN A 53 -11.74 8.20 29.05
CA GLN A 53 -10.51 8.80 28.55
C GLN A 53 -9.33 7.87 28.82
N ILE A 54 -8.68 7.39 27.76
CA ILE A 54 -7.43 6.65 27.87
C ILE A 54 -6.28 7.67 27.94
N PRO A 55 -5.59 7.80 29.08
CA PRO A 55 -4.52 8.77 29.22
C PRO A 55 -3.32 8.36 28.35
N ILE A 56 -2.96 9.21 27.39
CA ILE A 56 -1.74 9.08 26.59
C ILE A 56 -0.69 9.99 27.21
N SER A 57 0.52 9.46 27.45
CA SER A 57 1.63 10.22 28.03
C SER A 57 2.66 10.55 26.95
N LEU A 58 3.12 11.80 26.93
CA LEU A 58 4.17 12.26 26.01
C LEU A 58 5.58 11.87 26.45
N ALA A 59 5.74 11.15 27.58
CA ALA A 59 7.06 10.71 28.03
C ALA A 59 7.73 9.77 26.99
N PRO A 60 8.99 10.01 26.60
CA PRO A 60 9.67 9.20 25.58
C PRO A 60 9.81 7.72 25.94
N SER A 61 9.78 7.38 27.24
CA SER A 61 9.81 5.99 27.72
C SER A 61 8.60 5.16 27.31
N ASN A 62 7.47 5.79 26.98
CA ASN A 62 6.25 5.10 26.54
C ASN A 62 6.25 4.80 25.02
N LEU A 63 7.09 5.48 24.24
CA LEU A 63 7.14 5.31 22.79
C LEU A 63 7.45 3.88 22.33
N PRO A 64 8.34 3.09 22.97
CA PRO A 64 8.53 1.69 22.61
C PRO A 64 7.25 0.86 22.74
N PHE A 65 6.43 1.10 23.78
CA PHE A 65 5.15 0.42 23.96
C PHE A 65 4.13 0.85 22.91
N TYR A 66 4.00 2.16 22.68
CA TYR A 66 3.11 2.69 21.65
C TYR A 66 3.50 2.22 20.25
N ALA A 67 4.80 2.20 19.93
CA ALA A 67 5.32 1.63 18.69
C ALA A 67 4.95 0.16 18.54
N LEU A 68 5.11 -0.64 19.58
CA LEU A 68 4.76 -2.06 19.55
C LEU A 68 3.25 -2.27 19.28
N ARG A 69 2.38 -1.45 19.88
CA ARG A 69 0.92 -1.50 19.64
C ARG A 69 0.57 -1.14 18.20
N THR A 70 1.14 -0.06 17.69
CA THR A 70 0.95 0.38 16.31
C THR A 70 1.42 -0.68 15.32
N VAL A 71 2.62 -1.23 15.54
CA VAL A 71 3.18 -2.31 14.71
C VAL A 71 2.27 -3.53 14.74
N LEU A 72 1.79 -3.94 15.92
CA LEU A 72 0.88 -5.08 16.03
C LEU A 72 -0.38 -4.89 15.18
N ARG A 73 -1.03 -3.72 15.24
CA ARG A 73 -2.21 -3.40 14.39
C ARG A 73 -1.88 -3.49 12.91
N LEU A 74 -0.77 -2.90 12.49
CA LEU A 74 -0.32 -2.91 11.10
C LEU A 74 -0.09 -4.33 10.58
N PHE A 75 0.52 -5.20 11.38
CA PHE A 75 0.77 -6.60 11.01
C PHE A 75 -0.50 -7.46 11.01
N ILE A 76 -1.42 -7.25 11.97
CA ILE A 76 -2.72 -7.93 11.95
C ILE A 76 -3.49 -7.55 10.68
N ALA A 77 -3.56 -6.26 10.36
CA ALA A 77 -4.18 -5.77 9.13
C ALA A 77 -3.51 -6.35 7.87
N LEU A 78 -2.18 -6.49 7.88
CA LEU A 78 -1.44 -7.04 6.76
C LEU A 78 -1.75 -8.52 6.53
N ILE A 79 -1.88 -9.31 7.61
CA ILE A 79 -2.29 -10.72 7.52
C ILE A 79 -3.69 -10.83 6.88
N PHE A 80 -4.65 -10.03 7.34
CA PHE A 80 -5.98 -10.00 6.73
C PHE A 80 -5.95 -9.53 5.27
N SER A 81 -5.10 -8.56 4.94
CA SER A 81 -4.90 -8.07 3.57
C SER A 81 -4.35 -9.15 2.65
N ILE A 82 -3.39 -9.97 3.11
CA ILE A 82 -2.86 -11.11 2.34
C ILE A 82 -3.94 -12.16 2.11
N ILE A 83 -4.69 -12.53 3.16
CA ILE A 83 -5.78 -13.51 3.06
C ILE A 83 -6.83 -13.03 2.05
N PHE A 84 -7.27 -11.77 2.18
CA PHE A 84 -8.20 -11.16 1.24
C PHE A 84 -7.64 -11.15 -0.18
N THR A 85 -6.38 -10.74 -0.36
CA THR A 85 -5.70 -10.69 -1.67
C THR A 85 -5.68 -12.06 -2.34
N PHE A 86 -5.32 -13.12 -1.62
CA PHE A 86 -5.28 -14.48 -2.16
C PHE A 86 -6.65 -15.03 -2.50
N ILE A 87 -7.70 -14.69 -1.75
CA ILE A 87 -9.05 -15.17 -2.00
C ILE A 87 -9.70 -14.35 -3.12
N VAL A 88 -9.83 -13.05 -2.90
CA VAL A 88 -10.58 -12.12 -3.76
C VAL A 88 -9.81 -11.83 -5.05
N GLY A 89 -8.50 -11.64 -4.98
CA GLY A 89 -7.66 -11.43 -6.16
C GLY A 89 -7.61 -12.67 -7.07
N ALA A 90 -7.49 -13.87 -6.50
CA ALA A 90 -7.55 -15.10 -7.30
C ALA A 90 -8.94 -15.34 -7.91
N LEU A 91 -10.00 -15.04 -7.16
CA LEU A 91 -11.38 -15.15 -7.67
C LEU A 91 -11.61 -14.19 -8.83
N ALA A 92 -11.17 -12.93 -8.72
CA ALA A 92 -11.24 -11.95 -9.79
C ALA A 92 -10.41 -12.36 -11.01
N ALA A 93 -9.21 -12.93 -10.81
CA ALA A 93 -8.35 -13.32 -11.93
C ALA A 93 -8.92 -14.52 -12.72
N LYS A 94 -9.54 -15.48 -12.02
CA LYS A 94 -9.97 -16.77 -12.58
C LYS A 94 -11.42 -16.83 -13.03
N ASN A 95 -12.30 -15.95 -12.51
CA ASN A 95 -13.73 -15.96 -12.84
C ASN A 95 -14.16 -14.63 -13.47
N ARG A 96 -14.53 -14.68 -14.75
CA ARG A 96 -14.99 -13.52 -15.53
C ARG A 96 -16.14 -12.75 -14.90
N ARG A 97 -17.09 -13.44 -14.24
CA ARG A 97 -18.23 -12.77 -13.58
C ARG A 97 -17.82 -12.08 -12.28
N ALA A 98 -16.90 -12.69 -11.55
CA ALA A 98 -16.34 -12.10 -10.35
C ALA A 98 -15.47 -10.89 -10.70
N GLU A 99 -14.67 -10.99 -11.75
CA GLU A 99 -13.86 -9.88 -12.30
C GLU A 99 -14.71 -8.63 -12.60
N GLN A 100 -15.87 -8.82 -13.24
CA GLN A 100 -16.80 -7.75 -13.59
C GLN A 100 -17.37 -6.99 -12.37
N VAL A 101 -17.31 -7.57 -11.17
CA VAL A 101 -17.83 -6.95 -9.94
C VAL A 101 -16.68 -6.52 -9.04
N ILE A 102 -15.70 -7.39 -8.81
CA ILE A 102 -14.60 -7.17 -7.88
C ILE A 102 -13.70 -6.03 -8.35
N ILE A 103 -13.32 -5.97 -9.63
CA ILE A 103 -12.40 -4.93 -10.10
C ILE A 103 -13.03 -3.53 -10.00
N PRO A 104 -14.25 -3.28 -10.50
CA PRO A 104 -14.92 -2.00 -10.29
C PRO A 104 -15.17 -1.69 -8.80
N ALA A 105 -15.46 -2.69 -7.98
CA ALA A 105 -15.62 -2.50 -6.54
C ALA A 105 -14.31 -2.08 -5.87
N ILE A 106 -13.17 -2.69 -6.22
CA ILE A 106 -11.84 -2.26 -5.74
C ILE A 106 -11.55 -0.83 -6.20
N ASP A 107 -11.85 -0.50 -7.46
CA ASP A 107 -11.66 0.85 -8.01
C ASP A 107 -12.44 1.93 -7.22
N ILE A 108 -13.66 1.61 -6.80
CA ILE A 108 -14.49 2.50 -5.96
C ILE A 108 -13.97 2.51 -4.52
N LEU A 109 -13.80 1.35 -3.90
CA LEU A 109 -13.48 1.22 -2.48
C LEU A 109 -12.10 1.80 -2.15
N GLN A 110 -11.13 1.74 -3.06
CA GLN A 110 -9.82 2.38 -2.87
C GLN A 110 -9.88 3.92 -2.92
N SER A 111 -10.94 4.47 -3.53
CA SER A 111 -11.18 5.91 -3.62
C SER A 111 -11.91 6.47 -2.41
N ILE A 112 -12.51 5.60 -1.58
CA ILE A 112 -13.19 5.99 -0.36
C ILE A 112 -12.14 6.34 0.70
N PRO A 113 -12.23 7.53 1.32
CA PRO A 113 -11.35 7.91 2.42
C PRO A 113 -11.40 6.94 3.59
N VAL A 114 -10.25 6.66 4.19
CA VAL A 114 -10.16 5.87 5.42
C VAL A 114 -11.02 6.49 6.55
N LEU A 115 -11.11 7.82 6.61
CA LEU A 115 -11.95 8.52 7.58
C LEU A 115 -13.45 8.22 7.40
N SER A 116 -13.91 8.10 6.15
CA SER A 116 -15.29 7.74 5.83
C SER A 116 -15.59 6.29 6.24
N PHE A 117 -14.64 5.37 6.02
CA PHE A 117 -14.76 4.00 6.53
C PHE A 117 -14.86 3.99 8.06
N LEU A 118 -13.95 4.68 8.75
CA LEU A 118 -13.97 4.79 10.21
C LEU A 118 -15.30 5.32 10.73
N SER A 119 -15.83 6.37 10.10
CA SER A 119 -17.10 6.99 10.50
C SER A 119 -18.26 5.98 10.55
N ILE A 120 -18.28 5.04 9.60
CA ILE A 120 -19.32 4.02 9.48
C ILE A 120 -19.00 2.80 10.36
N THR A 121 -17.75 2.36 10.38
CA THR A 121 -17.39 1.07 10.99
C THR A 121 -17.10 1.13 12.49
N VAL A 122 -16.68 2.28 13.03
CA VAL A 122 -16.36 2.42 14.46
C VAL A 122 -17.54 2.00 15.33
N THR A 123 -18.75 2.50 15.03
CA THR A 123 -19.98 2.15 15.74
C THR A 123 -20.28 0.65 15.65
N GLY A 124 -20.09 0.05 14.48
CA GLY A 124 -20.32 -1.39 14.26
C GLY A 124 -19.37 -2.27 15.08
N PHE A 125 -18.08 -1.97 15.10
CA PHE A 125 -17.11 -2.74 15.87
C PHE A 125 -17.25 -2.56 17.38
N ILE A 126 -17.57 -1.35 17.83
CA ILE A 126 -17.91 -1.08 19.23
C ILE A 126 -19.12 -1.91 19.66
N HIS A 127 -20.14 -2.02 18.82
CA HIS A 127 -21.33 -2.83 19.12
C HIS A 127 -21.02 -4.34 19.12
N LEU A 128 -20.08 -4.79 18.29
CA LEU A 128 -19.65 -6.20 18.23
C LEU A 128 -18.88 -6.64 19.48
N PHE A 129 -18.13 -5.73 20.10
CA PHE A 129 -17.34 -5.97 21.32
C PHE A 129 -17.72 -4.99 22.44
N PRO A 130 -18.93 -5.13 23.02
CA PRO A 130 -19.39 -4.21 24.05
C PRO A 130 -18.49 -4.30 25.30
N ASN A 131 -18.23 -3.15 25.93
CA ASN A 131 -17.43 -3.02 27.15
C ASN A 131 -15.96 -3.49 27.03
N SER A 132 -15.42 -3.60 25.81
CA SER A 132 -14.04 -4.02 25.56
C SER A 132 -13.32 -3.06 24.63
N LEU A 133 -12.04 -2.85 24.88
CA LEU A 133 -11.16 -2.08 24.00
C LEU A 133 -11.02 -2.75 22.62
N LEU A 134 -11.37 -4.03 22.48
CA LEU A 134 -11.36 -4.74 21.20
C LEU A 134 -12.22 -4.06 20.13
N GLY A 135 -13.32 -3.40 20.49
CA GLY A 135 -14.18 -2.70 19.52
C GLY A 135 -13.41 -1.59 18.79
N PRO A 136 -12.95 -0.55 19.50
CA PRO A 136 -12.10 0.48 18.91
C PRO A 136 -10.82 -0.05 18.26
N GLU A 137 -10.18 -1.09 18.83
CA GLU A 137 -9.01 -1.74 18.24
C GLU A 137 -9.32 -2.37 16.87
N CYS A 138 -10.43 -3.09 16.74
CA CYS A 138 -10.88 -3.65 15.48
C CYS A 138 -11.22 -2.57 14.46
N ALA A 139 -11.80 -1.45 14.88
CA ALA A 139 -12.06 -0.31 14.00
C ALA A 139 -10.75 0.29 13.45
N SER A 140 -9.74 0.43 14.31
CA SER A 140 -8.41 0.90 13.92
C SER A 140 -7.72 -0.06 12.95
N ILE A 141 -7.74 -1.36 13.25
CA ILE A 141 -7.18 -2.42 12.39
C ILE A 141 -7.91 -2.45 11.04
N PHE A 142 -9.24 -2.30 11.03
CA PHE A 142 -10.02 -2.28 9.80
C PHE A 142 -9.67 -1.09 8.91
N ALA A 143 -9.51 0.09 9.50
CA ALA A 143 -9.06 1.28 8.77
C ALA A 143 -7.67 1.09 8.14
N ILE A 144 -6.73 0.49 8.88
CA ILE A 144 -5.41 0.14 8.36
C ILE A 144 -5.52 -0.93 7.26
N PHE A 145 -6.37 -1.94 7.44
CA PHE A 145 -6.62 -2.98 6.43
C PHE A 145 -7.14 -2.36 5.12
N CYS A 146 -8.09 -1.43 5.20
CA CYS A 146 -8.57 -0.68 4.04
C CYS A 146 -7.43 0.10 3.35
N ALA A 147 -6.47 0.66 4.09
CA ALA A 147 -5.31 1.32 3.49
C ALA A 147 -4.35 0.34 2.78
N GLN A 148 -4.33 -0.94 3.15
CA GLN A 148 -3.37 -1.93 2.64
C GLN A 148 -3.89 -2.76 1.47
N VAL A 149 -5.14 -3.20 1.57
CA VAL A 149 -5.66 -4.35 0.82
C VAL A 149 -5.81 -4.12 -0.69
N TRP A 150 -6.15 -2.89 -1.10
CA TRP A 150 -6.54 -2.61 -2.49
C TRP A 150 -5.37 -2.80 -3.46
N ASN A 151 -4.24 -2.13 -3.19
CA ASN A 151 -3.06 -2.20 -4.04
C ASN A 151 -2.46 -3.61 -4.08
N MET A 152 -2.46 -4.33 -2.95
CA MET A 152 -2.03 -5.73 -2.89
C MET A 152 -2.90 -6.65 -3.73
N THR A 153 -4.23 -6.48 -3.63
CA THR A 153 -5.19 -7.30 -4.37
C THR A 153 -5.08 -7.05 -5.87
N PHE A 154 -4.97 -5.79 -6.28
CA PHE A 154 -4.82 -5.40 -7.69
C PHE A 154 -3.49 -5.91 -8.27
N GLY A 155 -2.37 -5.71 -7.54
CA GLY A 155 -1.06 -6.20 -7.96
C GLY A 155 -1.03 -7.73 -8.14
N PHE A 156 -1.60 -8.48 -7.20
CA PHE A 156 -1.72 -9.93 -7.30
C PHE A 156 -2.62 -10.36 -8.46
N TYR A 157 -3.79 -9.74 -8.62
CA TYR A 157 -4.69 -9.98 -9.75
C TYR A 157 -3.98 -9.79 -11.09
N GLN A 158 -3.22 -8.71 -11.25
CA GLN A 158 -2.49 -8.41 -12.48
C GLN A 158 -1.40 -9.46 -12.73
N SER A 159 -0.61 -9.84 -11.71
CA SER A 159 0.38 -10.91 -11.84
C SER A 159 -0.24 -12.24 -12.28
N LEU A 160 -1.43 -12.58 -11.79
CA LEU A 160 -2.13 -13.79 -12.25
C LEU A 160 -2.58 -13.71 -13.71
N LYS A 161 -3.01 -12.53 -14.17
CA LYS A 161 -3.43 -12.31 -15.57
C LYS A 161 -2.25 -12.38 -16.54
N THR A 162 -1.08 -11.90 -16.13
CA THR A 162 0.16 -11.89 -16.94
C THR A 162 0.95 -13.19 -16.86
N LEU A 163 0.46 -14.22 -16.15
CA LEU A 163 1.13 -15.52 -16.08
C LEU A 163 1.30 -16.13 -17.49
N PRO A 164 2.55 -16.41 -17.93
CA PRO A 164 2.85 -16.95 -19.26
C PRO A 164 2.07 -18.23 -19.57
N HIS A 165 1.72 -18.40 -20.85
CA HIS A 165 0.96 -19.58 -21.31
C HIS A 165 1.74 -20.88 -21.06
N ASP A 166 3.05 -20.87 -21.29
CA ASP A 166 3.94 -22.03 -21.13
C ASP A 166 3.90 -22.60 -19.70
N LEU A 167 3.88 -21.73 -18.68
CA LEU A 167 3.75 -22.17 -17.29
C LEU A 167 2.39 -22.82 -17.01
N LYS A 168 1.33 -22.34 -17.68
CA LYS A 168 -0.01 -22.93 -17.58
C LYS A 168 -0.04 -24.30 -18.26
N GLU A 169 0.56 -24.44 -19.43
CA GLU A 169 0.69 -25.72 -20.15
C GLU A 169 1.50 -26.74 -19.34
N VAL A 170 2.68 -26.36 -18.86
CA VAL A 170 3.53 -27.20 -18.01
C VAL A 170 2.77 -27.67 -16.77
N SER A 171 2.06 -26.77 -16.09
CA SER A 171 1.23 -27.15 -14.92
C SER A 171 0.16 -28.19 -15.26
N SER A 172 -0.38 -28.13 -16.48
CA SER A 172 -1.40 -29.05 -16.99
C SER A 172 -0.78 -30.39 -17.38
N MET A 173 0.40 -30.39 -18.00
CA MET A 173 1.18 -31.60 -18.32
C MET A 173 1.57 -32.37 -17.05
N PHE A 174 1.99 -31.66 -15.99
CA PHE A 174 2.25 -32.22 -14.67
C PHE A 174 0.97 -32.60 -13.89
N ARG A 175 -0.22 -32.38 -14.47
CA ARG A 175 -1.54 -32.68 -13.89
C ARG A 175 -1.71 -32.09 -12.48
N LEU A 176 -1.23 -30.86 -12.28
CA LEU A 176 -1.41 -30.17 -11.01
C LEU A 176 -2.89 -29.82 -10.82
N SER A 177 -3.43 -30.08 -9.62
CA SER A 177 -4.78 -29.60 -9.27
C SER A 177 -4.83 -28.07 -9.22
N ALA A 178 -6.01 -27.46 -9.27
CA ALA A 178 -6.14 -26.00 -9.15
C ALA A 178 -5.50 -25.44 -7.87
N TRP A 179 -5.53 -26.21 -6.77
CA TRP A 179 -4.88 -25.89 -5.51
C TRP A 179 -3.36 -25.98 -5.59
N GLN A 180 -2.84 -27.07 -6.19
CA GLN A 180 -1.41 -27.24 -6.40
C GLN A 180 -0.86 -26.18 -7.35
N ARG A 181 -1.58 -25.88 -8.44
CA ARG A 181 -1.22 -24.84 -9.40
C ARG A 181 -1.18 -23.47 -8.73
N PHE A 182 -2.16 -23.17 -7.86
CA PHE A 182 -2.18 -21.94 -7.08
C PHE A 182 -0.91 -21.77 -6.24
N TRP A 183 -0.57 -22.76 -5.41
CA TRP A 183 0.57 -22.65 -4.48
C TRP A 183 1.95 -22.92 -5.10
N LYS A 184 2.05 -23.71 -6.18
CA LYS A 184 3.33 -24.06 -6.81
C LYS A 184 3.73 -23.20 -8.00
N VAL A 185 2.77 -22.57 -8.67
CA VAL A 185 3.02 -21.80 -9.90
C VAL A 185 2.57 -20.36 -9.73
N GLU A 186 1.28 -20.15 -9.45
CA GLU A 186 0.65 -18.82 -9.47
C GLU A 186 1.15 -17.89 -8.34
N VAL A 187 1.18 -18.37 -7.09
CA VAL A 187 1.67 -17.59 -5.94
C VAL A 187 3.19 -17.34 -6.05
N PRO A 188 4.04 -18.33 -6.35
CA PRO A 188 5.47 -18.10 -6.59
C PRO A 188 5.75 -17.07 -7.68
N PHE A 189 5.10 -17.18 -8.84
CA PHE A 189 5.24 -16.21 -9.94
C PHE A 189 4.88 -14.79 -9.50
N SER A 190 3.82 -14.66 -8.70
CA SER A 190 3.34 -13.35 -8.24
C SER A 190 4.11 -12.80 -7.03
N MET A 191 5.08 -13.55 -6.48
CA MET A 191 5.67 -13.22 -5.17
C MET A 191 6.45 -11.91 -5.17
N SER A 192 7.25 -11.67 -6.21
CA SER A 192 8.03 -10.43 -6.35
C SER A 192 7.11 -9.21 -6.42
N GLY A 193 6.10 -9.26 -7.29
CA GLY A 193 5.10 -8.21 -7.43
C GLY A 193 4.27 -8.02 -6.14
N LEU A 194 3.89 -9.10 -5.48
CA LEU A 194 3.11 -9.04 -4.24
C LEU A 194 3.91 -8.40 -3.09
N LEU A 195 5.18 -8.76 -2.91
CA LEU A 195 6.02 -8.18 -1.86
C LEU A 195 6.27 -6.69 -2.08
N TRP A 196 6.47 -6.28 -3.33
CA TRP A 196 6.57 -4.87 -3.67
C TRP A 196 5.30 -4.09 -3.32
N ASN A 197 4.13 -4.61 -3.73
CA ASN A 197 2.85 -3.99 -3.41
C ASN A 197 2.56 -3.99 -1.91
N MET A 198 2.99 -5.03 -1.18
CA MET A 198 2.89 -5.11 0.28
C MET A 198 3.72 -4.02 0.96
N MET A 199 4.94 -3.78 0.50
CA MET A 199 5.81 -2.74 1.05
C MET A 199 5.24 -1.34 0.83
N ILE A 200 4.70 -1.08 -0.36
CA ILE A 200 4.01 0.18 -0.68
C ILE A 200 2.76 0.36 0.19
N SER A 201 1.92 -0.67 0.29
CA SER A 201 0.70 -0.66 1.11
C SER A 201 1.01 -0.42 2.60
N MET A 202 2.06 -1.06 3.11
CA MET A 202 2.52 -0.86 4.48
C MET A 202 2.99 0.59 4.72
N SER A 203 3.74 1.16 3.77
CA SER A 203 4.20 2.55 3.83
C SER A 203 3.02 3.53 3.83
N ALA A 204 2.02 3.30 2.96
CA ALA A 204 0.80 4.09 2.91
C ALA A 204 -0.03 4.01 4.20
N SER A 205 0.00 2.86 4.88
CA SER A 205 -0.74 2.66 6.13
C SER A 205 -0.28 3.59 7.25
N TRP A 206 1.01 3.92 7.31
CA TRP A 206 1.54 4.81 8.34
C TRP A 206 0.92 6.20 8.32
N PHE A 207 0.54 6.68 7.14
CA PHE A 207 -0.20 7.94 6.99
C PHE A 207 -1.54 7.87 7.73
N PHE A 208 -2.25 6.74 7.62
CA PHE A 208 -3.58 6.57 8.19
C PHE A 208 -3.60 6.06 9.63
N VAL A 209 -2.50 5.46 10.12
CA VAL A 209 -2.36 5.02 11.52
C VAL A 209 -2.65 6.15 12.51
N VAL A 210 -2.23 7.38 12.20
CA VAL A 210 -2.49 8.54 13.07
C VAL A 210 -3.99 8.77 13.24
N LEU A 211 -4.74 8.70 12.14
CA LEU A 211 -6.19 8.87 12.13
C LEU A 211 -6.93 7.66 12.73
N SER A 212 -6.38 6.46 12.55
CA SER A 212 -7.01 5.23 13.05
C SER A 212 -6.79 5.02 14.56
N GLU A 213 -5.73 5.59 15.13
CA GLU A 213 -5.45 5.50 16.57
C GLU A 213 -6.06 6.67 17.36
N ALA A 214 -6.10 7.88 16.77
CA ALA A 214 -6.77 9.06 17.32
C ALA A 214 -8.13 9.27 16.65
N ILE A 215 -9.09 8.40 16.98
CA ILE A 215 -10.42 8.40 16.37
C ILE A 215 -11.22 9.59 16.91
N SER A 216 -11.60 10.51 16.02
CA SER A 216 -12.50 11.63 16.31
C SER A 216 -13.69 11.57 15.34
N VAL A 217 -14.75 10.88 15.75
CA VAL A 217 -15.95 10.64 14.93
C VAL A 217 -17.18 10.90 15.79
N ALA A 218 -18.14 11.68 15.28
CA ALA A 218 -19.43 11.91 15.93
C ALA A 218 -19.30 12.34 17.41
N HIS A 219 -18.44 13.33 17.67
CA HIS A 219 -18.11 13.85 19.01
C HIS A 219 -17.45 12.84 19.98
N GLN A 220 -17.16 11.62 19.54
CA GLN A 220 -16.39 10.64 20.32
C GLN A 220 -14.91 10.80 20.00
N ASN A 221 -14.11 11.02 21.03
CA ASN A 221 -12.65 11.16 20.93
C ASN A 221 -11.98 9.97 21.63
N ILE A 222 -11.71 8.92 20.87
CA ILE A 222 -11.07 7.70 21.36
C ILE A 222 -9.60 7.72 20.94
N ARG A 223 -8.69 7.72 21.91
CA ARG A 223 -7.23 7.67 21.67
C ARG A 223 -6.68 6.32 22.10
N LEU A 224 -6.44 5.45 21.14
CA LEU A 224 -5.85 4.15 21.38
C LEU A 224 -4.34 4.28 21.69
N PRO A 225 -3.78 3.51 22.65
CA PRO A 225 -2.34 3.50 22.88
C PRO A 225 -1.58 3.14 21.60
N GLY A 226 -0.74 4.07 21.12
CA GLY A 226 -0.11 3.98 19.81
C GLY A 226 0.62 5.26 19.43
N VAL A 227 1.52 5.18 18.46
CA VAL A 227 2.35 6.31 18.02
C VAL A 227 1.48 7.41 17.40
N GLY A 228 0.40 7.03 16.71
CA GLY A 228 -0.57 7.95 16.15
C GLY A 228 -1.25 8.81 17.20
N SER A 229 -1.75 8.21 18.28
CA SER A 229 -2.33 8.94 19.41
C SER A 229 -1.31 9.82 20.14
N TYR A 230 -0.06 9.36 20.24
CA TYR A 230 1.04 10.15 20.79
C TYR A 230 1.28 11.43 19.96
N ILE A 231 1.35 11.30 18.62
CA ILE A 231 1.49 12.43 17.71
C ILE A 231 0.29 13.36 17.80
N ALA A 232 -0.94 12.82 17.78
CA ALA A 232 -2.16 13.62 17.88
C ALA A 232 -2.19 14.44 19.19
N LEU A 233 -1.74 13.85 20.30
CA LEU A 233 -1.61 14.56 21.57
C LEU A 233 -0.49 15.62 21.54
N ALA A 234 0.67 15.31 20.95
CA ALA A 234 1.76 16.26 20.80
C ALA A 234 1.35 17.48 19.97
N ILE A 235 0.59 17.26 18.89
CA ILE A 235 -0.02 18.31 18.06
C ILE A 235 -1.00 19.15 18.89
N ALA A 236 -1.86 18.52 19.69
CA ALA A 236 -2.80 19.23 20.54
C ALA A 236 -2.10 20.08 21.62
N GLN A 237 -0.98 19.61 22.18
CA GLN A 237 -0.21 20.31 23.21
C GLN A 237 0.87 21.26 22.65
N LYS A 238 1.01 21.34 21.31
CA LYS A 238 2.07 22.10 20.62
C LYS A 238 3.50 21.72 21.03
N ASP A 239 3.72 20.45 21.37
CA ASP A 239 5.03 19.94 21.80
C ASP A 239 5.83 19.41 20.61
N LEU A 240 6.76 20.24 20.10
CA LEU A 240 7.66 19.86 19.00
C LEU A 240 8.68 18.80 19.39
N HIS A 241 9.09 18.74 20.67
CA HIS A 241 10.03 17.72 21.12
C HIS A 241 9.38 16.34 21.08
N ALA A 242 8.13 16.24 21.54
CA ALA A 242 7.33 15.03 21.42
C ALA A 242 7.18 14.60 19.95
N VAL A 243 6.83 15.52 19.03
CA VAL A 243 6.79 15.20 17.58
C VAL A 243 8.14 14.66 17.09
N GLY A 244 9.27 15.26 17.51
CA GLY A 244 10.61 14.79 17.20
C GLY A 244 10.91 13.38 17.72
N TYR A 245 10.50 13.05 18.95
CA TYR A 245 10.65 11.70 19.50
C TYR A 245 9.78 10.67 18.76
N ALA A 246 8.58 11.05 18.33
CA ALA A 246 7.72 10.20 17.50
C ALA A 246 8.34 9.93 16.13
N ILE A 247 8.86 10.96 15.44
CA ILE A 247 9.61 10.86 14.18
C ILE A 247 10.77 9.86 14.33
N LEU A 248 11.60 10.03 15.36
CA LEU A 248 12.75 9.15 15.61
C LEU A 248 12.29 7.70 15.87
N THR A 249 11.25 7.52 16.67
CA THR A 249 10.69 6.20 16.96
C THR A 249 10.19 5.51 15.69
N MET A 250 9.48 6.24 14.83
CA MET A 250 8.98 5.71 13.56
C MET A 250 10.11 5.37 12.60
N MET A 251 11.18 6.18 12.52
CA MET A 251 12.37 5.85 11.74
C MET A 251 13.00 4.52 12.20
N ILE A 252 13.14 4.33 13.51
CA ILE A 252 13.69 3.10 14.09
C ILE A 252 12.77 1.92 13.76
N VAL A 253 11.47 2.06 13.96
CA VAL A 253 10.50 0.99 13.70
C VAL A 253 10.46 0.60 12.23
N ILE A 254 10.44 1.59 11.31
CA ILE A 254 10.47 1.37 9.87
C ILE A 254 11.73 0.63 9.45
N PHE A 255 12.89 1.06 9.96
CA PHE A 255 14.14 0.36 9.74
C PHE A 255 14.10 -1.08 10.27
N LEU A 256 13.57 -1.30 11.48
CA LEU A 256 13.51 -2.63 12.08
C LEU A 256 12.66 -3.61 11.28
N TYR A 257 11.43 -3.25 10.90
CA TYR A 257 10.60 -4.18 10.14
C TYR A 257 11.07 -4.34 8.69
N ASP A 258 11.70 -3.32 8.07
CA ASP A 258 12.37 -3.50 6.78
C ASP A 258 13.44 -4.60 6.88
N GLN A 259 14.31 -4.51 7.88
CA GLN A 259 15.42 -5.45 8.06
C GLN A 259 14.97 -6.85 8.51
N ILE A 260 13.95 -6.94 9.36
CA ILE A 260 13.49 -8.21 9.96
C ILE A 260 12.49 -8.93 9.06
N LEU A 261 11.65 -8.20 8.31
CA LEU A 261 10.57 -8.78 7.50
C LEU A 261 10.83 -8.64 6.00
N PHE A 262 10.84 -7.41 5.48
CA PHE A 262 10.77 -7.19 4.03
C PHE A 262 12.05 -7.56 3.30
N ARG A 263 13.21 -7.09 3.76
CA ARG A 263 14.51 -7.37 3.13
C ARG A 263 14.80 -8.89 3.01
N PRO A 264 14.55 -9.72 4.05
CA PRO A 264 14.59 -11.18 3.92
C PRO A 264 13.57 -11.74 2.92
N LEU A 265 12.33 -11.27 2.91
CA LEU A 265 11.32 -11.77 1.97
C LEU A 265 11.66 -11.43 0.51
N ILE A 266 12.16 -10.21 0.27
CA ILE A 266 12.59 -9.74 -1.06
C ILE A 266 13.74 -10.61 -1.56
N ALA A 267 14.81 -10.76 -0.75
CA ALA A 267 15.95 -11.60 -1.11
C ALA A 267 15.57 -13.08 -1.33
N TRP A 268 14.56 -13.59 -0.62
CA TRP A 268 14.01 -14.93 -0.87
C TRP A 268 13.19 -15.01 -2.17
N SER A 269 12.52 -13.93 -2.57
CA SER A 269 11.66 -13.89 -3.75
C SER A 269 12.41 -13.80 -5.07
N GLU A 270 13.69 -13.41 -5.05
CA GLU A 270 14.56 -13.32 -6.24
C GLU A 270 14.59 -14.62 -7.05
N LYS A 271 14.52 -15.77 -6.38
CA LYS A 271 14.49 -17.10 -7.03
C LYS A 271 13.26 -17.34 -7.93
N PHE A 272 12.23 -16.49 -7.84
CA PHE A 272 11.00 -16.60 -8.63
C PHE A 272 10.96 -15.61 -9.80
N LYS A 273 11.94 -14.72 -9.96
CA LYS A 273 12.03 -13.85 -11.12
C LYS A 273 12.33 -14.68 -12.38
N VAL A 274 11.60 -14.40 -13.46
CA VAL A 274 11.73 -15.12 -14.74
C VAL A 274 12.95 -14.65 -15.53
N GLU A 275 13.25 -13.35 -15.47
CA GLU A 275 14.43 -12.76 -16.10
C GLU A 275 15.47 -12.43 -15.03
N GLN A 276 16.66 -13.02 -15.17
CA GLN A 276 17.85 -12.69 -14.37
C GLN A 276 18.74 -11.79 -15.22
N SER A 277 18.68 -10.47 -14.98
CA SER A 277 19.62 -9.53 -15.59
C SER A 277 21.01 -9.78 -15.02
N PRO A 278 22.05 -10.03 -15.85
CA PRO A 278 23.41 -10.37 -15.37
C PRO A 278 24.08 -9.30 -14.48
N ASP A 279 23.60 -8.05 -14.56
CA ASP A 279 24.16 -6.88 -13.85
C ASP A 279 23.38 -6.49 -12.57
N GLU A 280 22.30 -7.21 -12.20
CA GLU A 280 21.62 -6.96 -10.93
C GLU A 280 22.37 -7.63 -9.77
N SER A 281 22.89 -6.82 -8.85
CA SER A 281 23.46 -7.31 -7.59
C SER A 281 22.40 -8.10 -6.81
N GLU A 282 22.68 -9.36 -6.47
CA GLU A 282 21.80 -10.17 -5.63
C GLU A 282 21.42 -9.40 -4.36
N TYR A 283 20.11 -9.32 -4.04
CA TYR A 283 19.65 -8.74 -2.79
C TYR A 283 20.18 -9.54 -1.60
N GLN A 284 21.06 -8.92 -0.79
CA GLN A 284 21.63 -9.55 0.41
C GLN A 284 20.84 -9.19 1.66
N SER A 285 20.66 -10.19 2.54
CA SER A 285 19.99 -10.05 3.84
C SER A 285 20.75 -10.80 4.91
N TRP A 286 21.25 -10.06 5.90
CA TRP A 286 21.97 -10.61 7.05
C TRP A 286 21.14 -11.64 7.82
N LEU A 287 19.81 -11.45 7.88
CA LEU A 287 18.91 -12.37 8.59
C LEU A 287 18.77 -13.70 7.84
N ILE A 288 18.78 -13.68 6.50
CA ILE A 288 18.83 -14.92 5.71
C ILE A 288 20.15 -15.64 5.97
N ASP A 289 21.27 -14.92 6.00
CA ASP A 289 22.57 -15.53 6.27
C ASP A 289 22.62 -16.11 7.69
N LEU A 290 21.98 -15.44 8.67
CA LEU A 290 21.79 -15.94 10.02
C LEU A 290 20.95 -17.24 10.03
N ILE A 291 19.80 -17.25 9.34
CA ILE A 291 18.91 -18.42 9.20
C ILE A 291 19.66 -19.58 8.50
N ARG A 292 20.43 -19.30 7.45
CA ARG A 292 21.25 -20.29 6.71
C ARG A 292 22.43 -20.80 7.55
N GLY A 293 22.97 -19.99 8.45
CA GLY A 293 24.03 -20.37 9.40
C GLY A 293 23.53 -21.19 10.58
N SER A 294 22.24 -21.05 10.93
CA SER A 294 21.59 -21.76 12.02
C SER A 294 21.31 -23.23 11.67
N ARG A 295 21.79 -24.16 12.52
CA ARG A 295 21.56 -25.60 12.35
C ARG A 295 20.16 -25.98 12.81
N LEU A 296 19.66 -25.32 13.88
CA LEU A 296 18.32 -25.51 14.39
C LEU A 296 17.28 -25.06 13.35
N MET A 297 17.49 -23.89 12.74
CA MET A 297 16.57 -23.35 11.75
C MET A 297 16.49 -24.24 10.52
N LYS A 298 17.59 -24.85 10.05
CA LYS A 298 17.55 -25.85 8.95
C LYS A 298 16.62 -27.03 9.24
N ARG A 299 16.59 -27.51 10.49
CA ARG A 299 15.68 -28.58 10.90
C ARG A 299 14.23 -28.09 10.96
N PHE A 300 14.02 -26.91 11.54
CA PHE A 300 12.71 -26.28 11.62
C PHE A 300 12.12 -26.02 10.23
N THR A 301 12.91 -25.46 9.30
CA THR A 301 12.50 -25.24 7.90
C THR A 301 12.20 -26.54 7.17
N LYS A 302 12.92 -27.64 7.48
CA LYS A 302 12.60 -28.97 6.94
C LYS A 302 11.25 -29.47 7.46
N GLY A 303 10.97 -29.28 8.76
CA GLY A 303 9.68 -29.60 9.38
C GLY A 303 8.52 -28.80 8.76
N ILE A 304 8.69 -27.48 8.63
CA ILE A 304 7.73 -26.62 7.93
C ILE A 304 7.55 -27.08 6.48
N GLY A 305 8.63 -27.43 5.78
CA GLY A 305 8.57 -27.94 4.41
C GLY A 305 7.70 -29.20 4.26
N ILE A 306 7.69 -30.08 5.28
CA ILE A 306 6.81 -31.25 5.31
C ILE A 306 5.35 -30.83 5.49
N LEU A 307 5.06 -29.91 6.43
CA LEU A 307 3.71 -29.41 6.67
C LEU A 307 3.15 -28.68 5.44
N VAL A 308 3.94 -27.77 4.87
CA VAL A 308 3.60 -27.05 3.63
C VAL A 308 3.44 -28.05 2.48
N GLY A 309 4.33 -29.04 2.37
CA GLY A 309 4.21 -30.12 1.39
C GLY A 309 2.91 -30.91 1.53
N GLY A 310 2.48 -31.19 2.76
CA GLY A 310 1.19 -31.82 3.07
C GLY A 310 -0.01 -30.94 2.71
N PHE A 311 0.04 -29.65 3.02
CA PHE A 311 -1.00 -28.67 2.69
C PHE A 311 -1.13 -28.44 1.18
N VAL A 312 -0.02 -28.30 0.47
CA VAL A 312 0.00 -28.09 -0.98
C VAL A 312 -0.41 -29.35 -1.73
N ASN A 313 0.07 -30.53 -1.29
CA ASN A 313 -0.28 -31.82 -1.91
C ASN A 313 -1.45 -32.51 -1.22
N ALA A 314 -2.35 -31.75 -0.59
CA ALA A 314 -3.41 -32.33 0.20
C ALA A 314 -4.34 -33.19 -0.67
N ARG A 315 -4.39 -34.49 -0.35
CA ARG A 315 -4.97 -35.53 -1.22
C ARG A 315 -6.46 -35.33 -1.48
N TRP A 316 -7.19 -34.71 -0.56
CA TRP A 316 -8.61 -34.39 -0.68
C TRP A 316 -8.96 -33.31 -1.72
N LEU A 317 -7.98 -32.52 -2.17
CA LEU A 317 -8.12 -31.48 -3.21
C LEU A 317 -7.59 -31.98 -4.56
N ARG A 318 -7.17 -33.25 -4.63
CA ARG A 318 -6.75 -33.93 -5.84
C ARG A 318 -8.01 -34.38 -6.57
N ILE A 319 -8.66 -33.45 -7.27
CA ILE A 319 -9.78 -33.81 -8.13
C ILE A 319 -9.22 -34.45 -9.40
N SER A 320 -9.63 -35.71 -9.57
CA SER A 320 -9.39 -36.62 -10.69
C SER A 320 -9.83 -36.09 -12.04
N GLU A 321 -9.12 -36.58 -13.06
CA GLU A 321 -9.38 -36.59 -14.51
C GLU A 321 -9.72 -35.25 -15.17
N PRO A 322 -9.11 -34.95 -16.36
CA PRO A 322 -9.51 -33.79 -17.13
C PRO A 322 -11.02 -33.90 -17.41
N LYS A 323 -11.83 -33.01 -16.83
CA LYS A 323 -13.20 -32.84 -17.27
C LYS A 323 -13.13 -32.57 -18.76
N ALA A 324 -13.70 -33.46 -19.57
CA ALA A 324 -13.85 -33.27 -20.99
C ALA A 324 -14.32 -31.83 -21.22
N VAL A 325 -13.65 -31.12 -22.13
CA VAL A 325 -14.04 -29.76 -22.51
C VAL A 325 -15.47 -29.87 -23.01
N LYS A 326 -16.44 -29.54 -22.14
CA LYS A 326 -17.85 -29.53 -22.53
C LYS A 326 -17.97 -28.42 -23.56
N GLU A 327 -18.46 -28.76 -24.75
CA GLU A 327 -18.83 -27.76 -25.74
C GLU A 327 -19.73 -26.75 -25.05
N ILE A 328 -19.26 -25.51 -25.00
CA ILE A 328 -19.97 -24.47 -24.29
C ILE A 328 -21.13 -24.07 -25.19
N ASP A 329 -22.36 -24.23 -24.71
CA ASP A 329 -23.53 -23.69 -25.39
C ASP A 329 -23.45 -22.15 -25.37
N PHE A 330 -22.95 -21.59 -26.47
CA PHE A 330 -22.76 -20.16 -26.66
C PHE A 330 -24.06 -19.37 -26.48
N LYS A 331 -25.22 -19.93 -26.85
CA LYS A 331 -26.52 -19.24 -26.69
C LYS A 331 -26.90 -19.17 -25.22
N ARG A 332 -26.77 -20.28 -24.48
CA ARG A 332 -27.03 -20.32 -23.04
C ARG A 332 -26.06 -19.42 -22.26
N GLN A 333 -24.77 -19.46 -22.59
CA GLN A 333 -23.78 -18.62 -21.91
C GLN A 333 -24.03 -17.13 -22.17
N LYS A 334 -24.32 -16.74 -23.43
CA LYS A 334 -24.68 -15.36 -23.78
C LYS A 334 -25.97 -14.89 -23.08
N ARG A 335 -26.95 -15.77 -22.84
CA ARG A 335 -28.15 -15.46 -22.05
C ARG A 335 -27.81 -15.25 -20.58
N LEU A 336 -27.02 -16.15 -19.98
CA LEU A 336 -26.61 -16.02 -18.58
C LEU A 336 -25.76 -14.77 -18.35
N ASP A 337 -24.91 -14.41 -19.30
CA ASP A 337 -24.07 -13.22 -19.20
C ASP A 337 -24.87 -11.93 -19.37
N ARG A 338 -25.93 -11.94 -20.18
CA ARG A 338 -26.91 -10.84 -20.24
C ARG A 338 -27.69 -10.71 -18.94
N ILE A 339 -28.17 -11.81 -18.37
CA ILE A 339 -28.88 -11.81 -17.07
C ILE A 339 -27.95 -11.29 -15.97
N TRP A 340 -26.71 -11.76 -15.92
CA TRP A 340 -25.70 -11.29 -14.97
C TRP A 340 -25.43 -9.79 -15.10
N SER A 341 -25.21 -9.32 -16.33
CA SER A 341 -24.96 -7.90 -16.59
C SER A 341 -26.17 -7.03 -16.22
N ALA A 342 -27.39 -7.51 -16.48
CA ALA A 342 -28.62 -6.83 -16.07
C ALA A 342 -28.77 -6.78 -14.53
N LEU A 343 -28.44 -7.87 -13.83
CA LEU A 343 -28.43 -7.92 -12.37
C LEU A 343 -27.40 -6.94 -11.78
N VAL A 344 -26.19 -6.91 -12.32
CA VAL A 344 -25.13 -5.99 -11.89
C VAL A 344 -25.57 -4.55 -12.10
N LEU A 345 -26.11 -4.23 -13.28
CA LEU A 345 -26.61 -2.88 -13.58
C LEU A 345 -27.76 -2.49 -12.65
N LEU A 346 -28.71 -3.39 -12.41
CA LEU A 346 -29.83 -3.15 -11.50
C LEU A 346 -29.35 -2.86 -10.08
N SER A 347 -28.36 -3.61 -9.59
CA SER A 347 -27.74 -3.37 -8.27
C SER A 347 -27.03 -2.02 -8.18
N ILE A 348 -26.35 -1.60 -9.25
CA ILE A 348 -25.69 -0.29 -9.29
C ILE A 348 -26.74 0.84 -9.29
N VAL A 349 -27.78 0.73 -10.11
CA VAL A 349 -28.85 1.73 -10.20
C VAL A 349 -29.62 1.81 -8.89
N SER A 350 -29.98 0.68 -8.29
CA SER A 350 -30.70 0.65 -7.01
C SER A 350 -29.86 1.19 -5.87
N GLY A 351 -28.58 0.81 -5.78
CA GLY A 351 -27.65 1.34 -4.78
C GLY A 351 -27.44 2.85 -4.90
N SER A 352 -27.25 3.34 -6.14
CA SER A 352 -27.10 4.77 -6.41
C SER A 352 -28.37 5.55 -6.06
N TRP A 353 -29.54 4.99 -6.38
CA TRP A 353 -30.83 5.59 -6.03
C TRP A 353 -31.06 5.64 -4.52
N LEU A 354 -30.73 4.56 -3.79
CA LEU A 354 -30.83 4.51 -2.32
C LEU A 354 -29.91 5.54 -1.67
N LEU A 355 -28.67 5.63 -2.14
CA LEU A 355 -27.69 6.62 -1.66
C LEU A 355 -28.17 8.05 -1.93
N LEU A 356 -28.66 8.33 -3.14
CA LEU A 356 -29.18 9.64 -3.49
C LEU A 356 -30.41 10.01 -2.66
N ARG A 357 -31.31 9.05 -2.41
CA ARG A 357 -32.47 9.24 -1.54
C ARG A 357 -32.07 9.52 -0.10
N PHE A 358 -31.05 8.84 0.42
CA PHE A 358 -30.51 9.08 1.76
C PHE A 358 -29.91 10.49 1.87
N ILE A 359 -29.12 10.92 0.89
CA ILE A 359 -28.52 12.26 0.85
C ILE A 359 -29.61 13.35 0.75
N LEU A 360 -30.55 13.21 -0.19
CA LEU A 360 -31.60 14.19 -0.44
C LEU A 360 -32.72 14.20 0.62
N ALA A 361 -32.68 13.28 1.60
CA ALA A 361 -33.58 13.34 2.74
C ALA A 361 -33.26 14.51 3.68
N GLU A 362 -31.98 14.90 3.77
CA GLU A 362 -31.50 15.96 4.66
C GLU A 362 -30.82 17.11 3.92
N LEU A 363 -30.28 16.87 2.72
CA LEU A 363 -29.53 17.85 1.94
C LEU A 363 -30.28 18.31 0.69
N LYS A 364 -29.99 19.53 0.26
CA LYS A 364 -30.55 20.14 -0.95
C LYS A 364 -29.66 19.87 -2.17
N VAL A 365 -30.23 20.00 -3.36
CA VAL A 365 -29.47 19.92 -4.62
C VAL A 365 -28.36 20.99 -4.70
N SER A 366 -28.55 22.15 -4.06
CA SER A 366 -27.51 23.18 -3.93
C SER A 366 -26.25 22.67 -3.24
N ASP A 367 -26.40 21.77 -2.26
CA ASP A 367 -25.28 21.21 -1.51
C ASP A 367 -24.46 20.28 -2.40
N ILE A 368 -25.11 19.54 -3.30
CA ILE A 368 -24.43 18.70 -4.31
C ILE A 368 -23.56 19.56 -5.22
N VAL A 369 -24.08 20.70 -5.70
CA VAL A 369 -23.32 21.63 -6.54
C VAL A 369 -22.16 22.26 -5.77
N HIS A 370 -22.38 22.64 -4.51
CA HIS A 370 -21.32 23.17 -3.66
C HIS A 370 -20.19 22.16 -3.46
N VAL A 371 -20.51 20.92 -3.09
CA VAL A 371 -19.53 19.83 -2.89
C VAL A 371 -18.83 19.47 -4.21
N PHE A 372 -19.52 19.57 -5.34
CA PHE A 372 -18.89 19.43 -6.66
C PHE A 372 -17.82 20.50 -6.89
N LEU A 373 -18.08 21.77 -6.55
CA LEU A 373 -17.10 22.86 -6.67
C LEU A 373 -15.91 22.67 -5.70
N LEU A 374 -16.16 22.19 -4.48
CA LEU A 374 -15.10 21.83 -3.54
C LEU A 374 -14.20 20.72 -4.11
N GLY A 375 -14.80 19.70 -4.73
CA GLY A 375 -14.06 18.66 -5.44
C GLY A 375 -13.25 19.18 -6.62
N ALA A 376 -13.75 20.19 -7.34
CA ALA A 376 -12.99 20.84 -8.42
C ALA A 376 -11.78 21.62 -7.88
N ALA A 377 -11.92 22.30 -6.74
CA ALA A 377 -10.82 23.00 -6.07
C ALA A 377 -9.71 22.02 -5.66
N THR A 378 -10.05 20.94 -4.96
CA THR A 378 -9.10 19.89 -4.58
C THR A 378 -8.48 19.22 -5.81
N GLY A 379 -9.28 18.88 -6.83
CA GLY A 379 -8.79 18.28 -8.07
C GLY A 379 -7.82 19.17 -8.84
N THR A 380 -8.05 20.49 -8.84
CA THR A 380 -7.12 21.46 -9.42
C THR A 380 -5.77 21.43 -8.70
N ARG A 381 -5.76 21.41 -7.36
CA ARG A 381 -4.52 21.28 -6.58
C ARG A 381 -3.78 19.99 -6.92
N VAL A 382 -4.49 18.86 -6.99
CA VAL A 382 -3.89 17.57 -7.34
C VAL A 382 -3.24 17.63 -8.73
N ILE A 383 -3.93 18.15 -9.76
CA ILE A 383 -3.37 18.29 -11.10
C ILE A 383 -2.11 19.16 -11.08
N VAL A 384 -2.18 20.34 -10.46
CA VAL A 384 -1.06 21.29 -10.39
C VAL A 384 0.14 20.65 -9.70
N LEU A 385 -0.06 19.99 -8.57
CA LEU A 385 1.02 19.32 -7.84
C LEU A 385 1.64 18.18 -8.63
N ILE A 386 0.84 17.38 -9.35
CA ILE A 386 1.38 16.32 -10.21
C ILE A 386 2.24 16.92 -11.32
N ILE A 387 1.81 18.02 -11.95
CA ILE A 387 2.61 18.71 -12.97
C ILE A 387 3.92 19.24 -12.36
N LEU A 388 3.85 19.95 -11.23
CA LEU A 388 5.03 20.51 -10.57
C LEU A 388 6.02 19.43 -10.12
N SER A 389 5.54 18.36 -9.49
CA SER A 389 6.36 17.22 -9.12
C SER A 389 6.97 16.52 -10.35
N SER A 390 6.23 16.42 -11.46
CA SER A 390 6.75 15.83 -12.69
C SER A 390 7.86 16.67 -13.32
N LEU A 391 7.73 18.00 -13.29
CA LEU A 391 8.78 18.92 -13.78
C LEU A 391 10.10 18.76 -13.02
N ILE A 392 10.03 18.41 -11.72
CA ILE A 392 11.22 18.19 -10.88
C ILE A 392 11.73 16.75 -11.03
N TRP A 393 10.86 15.76 -10.89
CA TRP A 393 11.26 14.36 -10.75
C TRP A 393 11.48 13.63 -12.07
N ILE A 394 10.92 14.08 -13.19
CA ILE A 394 11.26 13.48 -14.50
C ILE A 394 12.74 13.70 -14.83
N PRO A 395 13.29 14.94 -14.81
CA PRO A 395 14.70 15.16 -15.06
C PRO A 395 15.62 14.41 -14.09
N VAL A 396 15.31 14.47 -12.79
CA VAL A 396 16.09 13.80 -11.74
C VAL A 396 16.04 12.28 -11.91
N GLY A 397 14.86 11.72 -12.15
CA GLY A 397 14.67 10.27 -12.33
C GLY A 397 15.39 9.74 -13.55
N VAL A 398 15.32 10.44 -14.69
CA VAL A 398 16.09 10.06 -15.89
C VAL A 398 17.59 10.15 -15.62
N TRP A 399 18.07 11.20 -14.96
CA TRP A 399 19.48 11.34 -14.63
C TRP A 399 20.00 10.21 -13.72
N ILE A 400 19.20 9.77 -12.73
CA ILE A 400 19.54 8.64 -11.86
C ILE A 400 19.48 7.33 -12.63
N GLY A 401 18.41 7.06 -13.38
CA GLY A 401 18.19 5.79 -14.08
C GLY A 401 19.22 5.52 -15.18
N LEU A 402 19.76 6.56 -15.81
CA LEU A 402 20.87 6.44 -16.76
C LEU A 402 22.21 6.03 -16.14
N ARG A 403 22.31 6.03 -14.81
CA ARG A 403 23.58 5.84 -14.08
C ARG A 403 23.43 4.73 -13.03
N PRO A 404 23.57 3.45 -13.41
CA PRO A 404 23.35 2.30 -12.52
C PRO A 404 24.11 2.38 -11.19
N ARG A 405 25.36 2.86 -11.21
CA ARG A 405 26.19 3.03 -10.00
C ARG A 405 25.65 4.06 -9.01
N ILE A 406 24.99 5.11 -9.51
CA ILE A 406 24.36 6.14 -8.68
C ILE A 406 23.02 5.61 -8.17
N ALA A 407 22.22 4.99 -9.04
CA ALA A 407 20.96 4.35 -8.67
C ALA A 407 21.15 3.38 -7.50
N GLN A 408 22.13 2.47 -7.57
CA GLN A 408 22.43 1.50 -6.51
C GLN A 408 22.73 2.14 -5.13
N LYS A 409 23.33 3.34 -5.10
CA LYS A 409 23.66 4.03 -3.85
C LYS A 409 22.52 4.88 -3.32
N ILE A 410 21.80 5.56 -4.21
CA ILE A 410 20.77 6.53 -3.85
C ILE A 410 19.42 5.86 -3.62
N GLN A 411 19.10 4.78 -4.33
CA GLN A 411 17.80 4.10 -4.25
C GLN A 411 17.43 3.64 -2.83
N PRO A 412 18.34 3.06 -2.00
CA PRO A 412 18.03 2.77 -0.61
C PRO A 412 17.67 4.00 0.22
N VAL A 413 18.33 5.13 -0.03
CA VAL A 413 18.06 6.41 0.66
C VAL A 413 16.70 6.95 0.25
N ILE A 414 16.39 6.97 -1.05
CA ILE A 414 15.07 7.41 -1.55
C ILE A 414 13.98 6.49 -0.99
N GLN A 415 14.17 5.16 -0.99
CA GLN A 415 13.20 4.20 -0.42
C GLN A 415 12.93 4.47 1.05
N PHE A 416 13.97 4.72 1.83
CA PHE A 416 13.83 5.04 3.24
C PHE A 416 13.08 6.37 3.47
N VAL A 417 13.44 7.42 2.73
CA VAL A 417 12.76 8.73 2.83
C VAL A 417 11.31 8.65 2.34
N ALA A 418 11.04 7.91 1.28
CA ALA A 418 9.70 7.72 0.72
C ALA A 418 8.79 6.87 1.61
N ALA A 419 9.35 5.94 2.38
CA ALA A 419 8.61 5.17 3.36
C ALA A 419 8.22 6.00 4.60
N PHE A 420 8.82 7.18 4.77
CA PHE A 420 8.57 8.04 5.92
C PHE A 420 7.21 8.76 5.78
N PRO A 421 6.38 8.78 6.84
CA PRO A 421 5.03 9.35 6.77
C PRO A 421 5.09 10.87 6.64
N ALA A 422 4.53 11.39 5.54
CA ALA A 422 4.57 12.82 5.24
C ALA A 422 3.77 13.69 6.24
N ASN A 423 2.72 13.13 6.85
CA ASN A 423 1.89 13.82 7.84
C ASN A 423 2.66 14.25 9.09
N LEU A 424 3.80 13.64 9.39
CA LEU A 424 4.67 14.06 10.50
C LEU A 424 5.30 15.43 10.28
N PHE A 425 5.43 15.88 9.03
CA PHE A 425 5.93 17.21 8.71
C PHE A 425 4.84 18.28 8.76
N TYR A 426 3.56 17.91 8.84
CA TYR A 426 2.45 18.87 8.78
C TYR A 426 2.54 19.94 9.87
N PRO A 427 2.86 19.62 11.15
CA PRO A 427 3.07 20.64 12.18
C PRO A 427 4.09 21.72 11.80
N LEU A 428 5.21 21.32 11.19
CA LEU A 428 6.27 22.26 10.80
C LEU A 428 5.77 23.23 9.71
N PHE A 429 4.98 22.73 8.77
CA PHE A 429 4.36 23.56 7.73
C PHE A 429 3.30 24.48 8.33
N VAL A 430 2.45 24.01 9.24
CA VAL A 430 1.46 24.87 9.92
C VAL A 430 2.15 26.01 10.65
N ILE A 431 3.21 25.71 11.41
CA ILE A 431 3.99 26.73 12.11
C ILE A 431 4.54 27.76 11.12
N ALA A 432 5.15 27.31 10.01
CA ALA A 432 5.67 28.22 8.99
C ALA A 432 4.56 29.06 8.33
N ILE A 433 3.41 28.47 8.02
CA ILE A 433 2.27 29.18 7.41
C ILE A 433 1.76 30.28 8.33
N VAL A 434 1.61 29.97 9.62
CA VAL A 434 1.14 30.93 10.62
C VAL A 434 2.19 32.03 10.85
N GLU A 435 3.45 31.66 11.07
CA GLU A 435 4.53 32.61 11.35
C GLU A 435 4.73 33.61 10.20
N PHE A 436 4.76 33.12 8.96
CA PHE A 436 4.95 33.96 7.77
C PHE A 436 3.64 34.48 7.16
N HIS A 437 2.49 34.28 7.83
CA HIS A 437 1.17 34.76 7.39
C HIS A 437 0.84 34.35 5.94
N LEU A 438 1.21 33.12 5.58
CA LEU A 438 1.08 32.61 4.23
C LEU A 438 -0.37 32.23 3.91
N SER A 439 -0.76 32.33 2.64
CA SER A 439 -2.09 31.90 2.19
C SER A 439 -2.28 30.40 2.43
N VAL A 440 -3.24 30.04 3.29
CA VAL A 440 -3.60 28.65 3.61
C VAL A 440 -3.98 27.88 2.35
N GLU A 441 -4.73 28.53 1.45
CA GLU A 441 -5.21 27.94 0.19
C GLU A 441 -4.09 27.44 -0.73
N ILE A 442 -2.90 28.05 -0.63
CA ILE A 442 -1.73 27.72 -1.46
C ILE A 442 -0.75 26.85 -0.67
N TRP A 443 -0.41 27.23 0.56
CA TRP A 443 0.74 26.64 1.27
C TRP A 443 0.45 25.36 2.02
N VAL A 444 -0.83 25.01 2.16
CA VAL A 444 -1.24 23.66 2.56
C VAL A 444 -1.07 22.66 1.40
N THR A 445 -1.14 23.10 0.15
CA THR A 445 -1.15 22.19 -1.01
C THR A 445 0.10 21.32 -1.14
N PRO A 446 1.34 21.78 -0.86
CA PRO A 446 2.51 20.91 -0.92
C PRO A 446 2.40 19.68 -0.02
N LEU A 447 1.69 19.78 1.11
CA LEU A 447 1.46 18.67 2.04
C LEU A 447 0.79 17.48 1.36
N MET A 448 -0.03 17.72 0.34
CA MET A 448 -0.74 16.68 -0.40
C MET A 448 0.19 15.79 -1.24
N ILE A 449 1.36 16.27 -1.64
CA ILE A 449 2.27 15.54 -2.54
C ILE A 449 3.57 15.09 -1.87
N LEU A 450 3.86 15.58 -0.65
CA LEU A 450 5.11 15.28 0.08
C LEU A 450 5.42 13.78 0.13
N GLY A 451 4.41 12.95 0.42
CA GLY A 451 4.55 11.49 0.52
C GLY A 451 4.38 10.73 -0.79
N THR A 452 3.84 11.35 -1.82
CA THR A 452 3.36 10.64 -3.03
C THR A 452 4.17 10.98 -4.28
N GLN A 453 4.90 12.10 -4.28
CA GLN A 453 5.82 12.47 -5.37
C GLN A 453 6.87 11.38 -5.68
N TRP A 454 7.25 10.59 -4.67
CA TRP A 454 8.25 9.53 -4.82
C TRP A 454 7.82 8.43 -5.81
N TYR A 455 6.51 8.21 -5.99
CA TYR A 455 6.02 7.26 -7.00
C TYR A 455 6.40 7.66 -8.42
N ILE A 456 6.38 8.96 -8.72
CA ILE A 456 6.84 9.49 -10.02
C ILE A 456 8.33 9.21 -10.16
N LEU A 457 9.13 9.55 -9.15
CA LEU A 457 10.57 9.36 -9.18
C LEU A 457 10.96 7.88 -9.38
N PHE A 458 10.43 6.96 -8.59
CA PHE A 458 10.76 5.54 -8.69
C PHE A 458 10.41 4.95 -10.05
N ASN A 459 9.22 5.27 -10.56
CA ASN A 459 8.80 4.75 -11.86
C ASN A 459 9.63 5.35 -12.99
N VAL A 460 9.95 6.65 -12.94
CA VAL A 460 10.83 7.26 -13.96
C VAL A 460 12.24 6.67 -13.92
N ILE A 461 12.79 6.40 -12.72
CA ILE A 461 14.10 5.71 -12.61
C ILE A 461 14.03 4.33 -13.26
N ALA A 462 12.99 3.54 -12.95
CA ALA A 462 12.79 2.22 -13.54
C ALA A 462 12.66 2.29 -15.07
N GLY A 463 11.82 3.19 -15.59
CA GLY A 463 11.63 3.37 -17.04
C GLY A 463 12.88 3.85 -17.75
N ALA A 464 13.65 4.76 -17.15
CA ALA A 464 14.91 5.20 -17.74
C ALA A 464 15.96 4.09 -17.78
N SER A 465 15.95 3.21 -16.77
CA SER A 465 16.88 2.08 -16.64
C SER A 465 16.51 0.91 -17.57
N SER A 466 15.23 0.79 -17.97
CA SER A 466 14.75 -0.25 -18.88
C SER A 466 14.93 0.09 -20.37
N ILE A 467 15.29 1.34 -20.73
CA ILE A 467 15.54 1.70 -22.13
C ILE A 467 16.78 0.93 -22.63
N PRO A 468 16.66 0.13 -23.71
CA PRO A 468 17.77 -0.64 -24.25
C PRO A 468 19.00 0.23 -24.56
N ARG A 469 20.17 -0.27 -24.19
CA ARG A 469 21.44 0.45 -24.40
C ARG A 469 21.69 0.78 -25.88
N ASP A 470 21.21 -0.06 -26.78
CA ASP A 470 21.35 0.12 -28.23
C ASP A 470 20.63 1.37 -28.74
N LEU A 471 19.49 1.75 -28.13
CA LEU A 471 18.77 2.98 -28.50
C LEU A 471 19.54 4.23 -28.09
N TYR A 472 20.26 4.20 -26.96
CA TYR A 472 21.15 5.29 -26.56
C TYR A 472 22.33 5.41 -27.52
N LEU A 473 22.98 4.30 -27.87
CA LEU A 473 24.10 4.30 -28.82
C LEU A 473 23.64 4.77 -30.22
N ALA A 474 22.46 4.35 -30.67
CA ALA A 474 21.87 4.85 -31.89
C ALA A 474 21.60 6.36 -31.83
N ALA A 475 21.04 6.85 -30.72
CA ALA A 475 20.78 8.27 -30.54
C ALA A 475 22.06 9.11 -30.56
N ASP A 476 23.13 8.62 -29.94
CA ASP A 476 24.45 9.24 -29.97
C ASP A 476 25.04 9.25 -31.39
N ASN A 477 24.92 8.14 -32.13
CA ASN A 477 25.35 8.05 -33.53
C ASN A 477 24.59 9.01 -34.46
N PHE A 478 23.29 9.20 -34.23
CA PHE A 478 22.46 10.19 -34.95
C PHE A 478 22.66 11.63 -34.45
N GLY A 479 23.52 11.86 -33.45
CA GLY A 479 23.79 13.19 -32.90
C GLY A 479 22.59 13.83 -32.19
N LEU A 480 21.65 13.02 -31.67
CA LEU A 480 20.50 13.53 -30.92
C LEU A 480 20.97 14.18 -29.62
N LYS A 481 20.83 15.51 -29.51
CA LYS A 481 21.20 16.30 -28.33
C LYS A 481 20.05 17.19 -27.86
N GLY A 482 20.13 17.61 -26.60
CA GLY A 482 19.21 18.58 -25.99
C GLY A 482 17.74 18.12 -26.08
N TRP A 483 16.86 19.01 -26.55
CA TRP A 483 15.43 18.74 -26.62
C TRP A 483 15.05 17.60 -27.57
N ASN A 484 15.79 17.40 -28.66
CA ASN A 484 15.51 16.31 -29.60
C ASN A 484 15.75 14.95 -28.97
N TRP A 485 16.77 14.83 -28.11
CA TRP A 485 17.03 13.63 -27.33
C TRP A 485 15.89 13.36 -26.34
N TRP A 486 15.42 14.39 -25.63
CA TRP A 486 14.28 14.27 -24.72
C TRP A 486 13.00 13.84 -25.43
N LYS A 487 12.64 14.55 -26.51
CA LYS A 487 11.39 14.34 -27.24
C LYS A 487 11.35 13.01 -27.98
N ARG A 488 12.48 12.51 -28.49
CA ARG A 488 12.53 11.31 -29.35
C ARG A 488 12.99 10.04 -28.65
N LEU A 489 13.71 10.14 -27.53
CA LEU A 489 14.21 8.97 -26.81
C LEU A 489 13.68 8.92 -25.38
N ALA A 490 14.06 9.89 -24.53
CA ALA A 490 13.82 9.78 -23.10
C ALA A 490 12.34 9.83 -22.72
N LEU A 491 11.59 10.87 -23.13
CA LEU A 491 10.17 11.00 -22.79
C LEU A 491 9.34 9.85 -23.36
N PRO A 492 9.47 9.46 -24.65
CA PRO A 492 8.80 8.27 -25.17
C PRO A 492 9.14 7.01 -24.38
N GLY A 493 10.42 6.79 -24.08
CA GLY A 493 10.86 5.55 -23.45
C GLY A 493 10.44 5.39 -21.99
N ILE A 494 10.34 6.49 -21.24
CA ILE A 494 9.85 6.46 -19.86
C ILE A 494 8.32 6.58 -19.75
N PHE A 495 7.62 6.90 -20.85
CA PHE A 495 6.20 7.30 -20.79
C PHE A 495 5.30 6.26 -20.09
N PRO A 496 5.37 4.95 -20.38
CA PRO A 496 4.52 3.96 -19.70
C PRO A 496 4.75 3.91 -18.18
N PHE A 497 6.01 4.02 -17.77
CA PHE A 497 6.39 4.04 -16.36
C PHE A 497 5.96 5.35 -15.69
N TYR A 498 6.18 6.49 -16.34
CA TYR A 498 5.75 7.79 -15.85
C TYR A 498 4.24 7.83 -15.60
N ILE A 499 3.43 7.34 -16.54
CA ILE A 499 1.97 7.27 -16.36
C ILE A 499 1.61 6.42 -15.14
N THR A 500 2.25 5.26 -14.98
CA THR A 500 2.07 4.40 -13.80
C THR A 500 2.38 5.17 -12.50
N GLY A 501 3.52 5.85 -12.44
CA GLY A 501 3.91 6.65 -11.27
C GLY A 501 3.00 7.85 -11.00
N ALA A 502 2.54 8.55 -12.04
CA ALA A 502 1.67 9.71 -11.93
C ALA A 502 0.25 9.32 -11.43
N ILE A 503 -0.29 8.19 -11.89
CA ILE A 503 -1.57 7.64 -11.40
C ILE A 503 -1.47 7.33 -9.91
N THR A 504 -0.42 6.62 -9.49
CA THR A 504 -0.22 6.25 -8.07
C THR A 504 -0.02 7.49 -7.20
N ALA A 505 0.76 8.47 -7.67
CA ALA A 505 0.97 9.73 -6.97
C ALA A 505 -0.33 10.52 -6.80
N ALA A 506 -1.15 10.60 -7.86
CA ALA A 506 -2.43 11.30 -7.84
C ALA A 506 -3.42 10.61 -6.88
N GLY A 507 -3.53 9.28 -6.91
CA GLY A 507 -4.39 8.53 -5.98
C GLY A 507 -4.00 8.75 -4.51
N GLY A 508 -2.69 8.81 -4.23
CA GLY A 508 -2.20 9.18 -2.89
C GLY A 508 -2.50 10.64 -2.54
N ALA A 509 -2.36 11.57 -3.49
CA ALA A 509 -2.59 12.99 -3.26
C ALA A 509 -4.06 13.32 -2.95
N TRP A 510 -5.00 12.64 -3.60
CA TRP A 510 -6.43 12.72 -3.27
C TRP A 510 -6.69 12.30 -1.81
N ASN A 511 -6.09 11.22 -1.35
CA ASN A 511 -6.23 10.79 0.04
C ASN A 511 -5.55 11.76 1.02
N ALA A 512 -4.35 12.25 0.67
CA ALA A 512 -3.61 13.20 1.49
C ALA A 512 -4.31 14.56 1.58
N SER A 513 -5.12 14.94 0.58
CA SER A 513 -5.90 16.18 0.57
C SER A 513 -6.84 16.30 1.76
N ILE A 514 -7.39 15.19 2.24
CA ILE A 514 -8.34 15.17 3.35
C ILE A 514 -7.70 15.67 4.63
N VAL A 515 -6.48 15.20 4.89
CA VAL A 515 -5.71 15.60 6.08
C VAL A 515 -4.99 16.92 5.83
N ALA A 516 -4.62 17.24 4.59
CA ALA A 516 -3.93 18.49 4.27
C ALA A 516 -4.90 19.67 4.35
N GLU A 517 -6.08 19.59 3.74
CA GLU A 517 -7.04 20.72 3.68
C GLU A 517 -7.64 21.08 5.05
N TRP A 518 -7.46 20.23 6.07
CA TRP A 518 -7.80 20.51 7.47
C TRP A 518 -6.64 20.10 8.38
N VAL A 519 -5.75 21.04 8.73
CA VAL A 519 -4.60 20.77 9.62
C VAL A 519 -4.69 21.62 10.88
N SER A 520 -4.47 20.99 12.03
CA SER A 520 -4.46 21.67 13.33
C SER A 520 -3.07 21.67 13.98
N TRP A 521 -2.76 22.73 14.73
CA TRP A 521 -1.62 22.84 15.65
C TRP A 521 -2.07 23.55 16.94
N GLY A 522 -2.30 22.76 17.99
CA GLY A 522 -3.00 23.18 19.21
C GLY A 522 -4.32 23.86 18.90
N ASN A 523 -4.48 25.12 19.33
CA ASN A 523 -5.71 25.89 19.11
C ASN A 523 -5.85 26.49 17.70
N ILE A 524 -4.83 26.36 16.85
CA ILE A 524 -4.87 26.90 15.50
C ILE A 524 -5.31 25.79 14.56
N THR A 525 -6.38 26.02 13.81
CA THR A 525 -6.84 25.13 12.75
C THR A 525 -6.81 25.88 11.44
N LEU A 526 -6.02 25.38 10.49
CA LEU A 526 -5.97 25.90 9.13
C LEU A 526 -6.93 25.08 8.27
N GLN A 527 -7.86 25.77 7.62
CA GLN A 527 -8.86 25.19 6.72
C GLN A 527 -8.64 25.76 5.33
N ALA A 528 -8.39 24.88 4.35
CA ALA A 528 -8.34 25.24 2.95
C ALA A 528 -9.64 24.80 2.27
N THR A 529 -10.18 25.65 1.40
CA THR A 529 -11.44 25.38 0.69
C THR A 529 -11.28 24.15 -0.19
N GLY A 530 -11.91 23.03 0.16
CA GLY A 530 -11.75 21.78 -0.58
C GLY A 530 -12.65 20.65 -0.09
N LEU A 531 -12.68 19.57 -0.86
CA LEU A 531 -13.49 18.40 -0.56
C LEU A 531 -12.99 17.67 0.69
N GLY A 532 -11.68 17.71 0.95
CA GLY A 532 -11.05 17.14 2.12
C GLY A 532 -11.46 17.82 3.41
N GLU A 533 -11.45 19.16 3.42
CA GLU A 533 -11.96 19.99 4.53
C GLU A 533 -13.42 19.63 4.83
N TYR A 534 -14.27 19.58 3.80
CA TYR A 534 -15.69 19.25 3.95
C TYR A 534 -15.93 17.86 4.55
N ILE A 535 -15.20 16.85 4.10
CA ILE A 535 -15.29 15.48 4.64
C ILE A 535 -14.84 15.45 6.11
N GLN A 536 -13.70 16.07 6.41
CA GLN A 536 -13.15 16.11 7.77
C GLN A 536 -14.09 16.85 8.74
N ALA A 537 -14.61 18.02 8.33
CA ALA A 537 -15.58 18.82 9.08
C ALA A 537 -16.82 17.99 9.43
N SER A 538 -17.37 17.31 8.42
CA SER A 538 -18.60 16.53 8.54
C SER A 538 -18.39 15.29 9.41
N THR A 539 -17.22 14.64 9.32
CA THR A 539 -16.87 13.51 10.20
C THR A 539 -16.78 13.92 11.66
N THR A 540 -16.10 15.05 11.95
CA THR A 540 -15.99 15.54 13.33
C THR A 540 -17.36 15.95 13.89
N ALA A 541 -18.23 16.52 13.05
CA ALA A 541 -19.61 16.87 13.40
C ALA A 541 -20.57 15.66 13.48
N GLY A 542 -20.19 14.49 12.97
CA GLY A 542 -21.08 13.32 12.91
C GLY A 542 -22.22 13.44 11.90
N ASP A 543 -22.09 14.30 10.89
CA ASP A 543 -23.11 14.54 9.86
C ASP A 543 -23.01 13.48 8.75
N PHE A 544 -23.64 12.33 8.97
CA PHE A 544 -23.55 11.18 8.05
C PHE A 544 -24.02 11.47 6.62
N PRO A 545 -25.12 12.21 6.36
CA PRO A 545 -25.50 12.61 5.00
C PRO A 545 -24.41 13.43 4.30
N LYS A 546 -23.77 14.37 4.99
CA LYS A 546 -22.66 15.14 4.40
C LYS A 546 -21.42 14.30 4.17
N ILE A 547 -21.06 13.40 5.10
CA ILE A 547 -19.95 12.44 4.90
C ILE A 547 -20.22 11.57 3.66
N ALA A 548 -21.45 11.07 3.51
CA ALA A 548 -21.86 10.26 2.36
C ALA A 548 -21.76 11.06 1.04
N LEU A 549 -22.24 12.31 1.03
CA LEU A 549 -22.14 13.19 -0.14
C LEU A 549 -20.69 13.49 -0.52
N GLY A 550 -19.85 13.86 0.45
CA GLY A 550 -18.43 14.16 0.23
C GLY A 550 -17.67 12.94 -0.29
N THR A 551 -17.90 11.77 0.33
CA THR A 551 -17.31 10.50 -0.09
C THR A 551 -17.73 10.09 -1.50
N ALA A 552 -19.02 10.20 -1.81
CA ALA A 552 -19.55 9.91 -3.14
C ALA A 552 -18.96 10.85 -4.19
N MET A 553 -18.88 12.14 -3.90
CA MET A 553 -18.27 13.13 -4.79
C MET A 553 -16.79 12.82 -5.04
N MET A 554 -16.04 12.43 -4.01
CA MET A 554 -14.64 12.05 -4.16
C MET A 554 -14.48 10.82 -5.06
N CYS A 555 -15.31 9.80 -4.88
CA CYS A 555 -15.33 8.63 -5.75
C CYS A 555 -15.66 9.01 -7.20
N ILE A 556 -16.64 9.89 -7.42
CA ILE A 556 -16.99 10.38 -8.77
C ILE A 556 -15.81 11.08 -9.42
N TYR A 557 -15.13 12.00 -8.71
CA TYR A 557 -13.95 12.67 -9.23
C TYR A 557 -12.85 11.67 -9.56
N VAL A 558 -12.42 10.82 -8.62
CA VAL A 558 -11.33 9.87 -8.85
C VAL A 558 -11.65 8.94 -10.03
N LEU A 559 -12.88 8.44 -10.14
CA LEU A 559 -13.31 7.63 -11.28
C LEU A 559 -13.32 8.41 -12.60
N ALA A 560 -13.79 9.66 -12.58
CA ALA A 560 -13.79 10.52 -13.76
C ALA A 560 -12.36 10.81 -14.23
N PHE A 561 -11.45 11.13 -13.32
CA PHE A 561 -10.02 11.29 -13.60
C PHE A 561 -9.41 9.99 -14.17
N ASN A 562 -9.71 8.84 -13.56
CA ASN A 562 -9.28 7.53 -14.05
C ASN A 562 -9.78 7.26 -15.48
N HIS A 563 -11.04 7.57 -15.77
CA HIS A 563 -11.63 7.25 -17.06
C HIS A 563 -11.26 8.24 -18.17
N LEU A 564 -11.25 9.54 -17.85
CA LEU A 564 -11.07 10.62 -18.84
C LEU A 564 -9.61 10.96 -19.09
N ILE A 565 -8.73 10.75 -18.10
CA ILE A 565 -7.32 11.14 -18.20
C ILE A 565 -6.43 9.90 -18.21
N TRP A 566 -6.51 9.06 -17.17
CA TRP A 566 -5.52 8.01 -16.96
C TRP A 566 -5.65 6.84 -17.95
N ARG A 567 -6.85 6.32 -18.19
CA ARG A 567 -7.07 5.22 -19.14
C ARG A 567 -6.65 5.55 -20.58
N PRO A 568 -6.99 6.74 -21.15
CA PRO A 568 -6.51 7.13 -22.46
C PRO A 568 -4.98 7.23 -22.53
N LEU A 569 -4.34 7.81 -21.50
CA LEU A 569 -2.87 7.91 -21.45
C LEU A 569 -2.20 6.54 -21.34
N TYR A 570 -2.81 5.61 -20.59
CA TYR A 570 -2.32 4.24 -20.48
C TYR A 570 -2.41 3.48 -21.81
N ARG A 571 -3.53 3.60 -22.53
CA ARG A 571 -3.67 3.01 -23.88
C ARG A 571 -2.65 3.59 -24.86
N LEU A 572 -2.44 4.91 -24.82
CA LEU A 572 -1.42 5.55 -25.64
C LEU A 572 -0.02 5.00 -25.32
N ALA A 573 0.27 4.73 -24.05
CA ALA A 573 1.52 4.12 -23.63
C ALA A 573 1.70 2.70 -24.20
N GLU A 574 0.65 1.87 -24.13
CA GLU A 574 0.65 0.50 -24.67
C GLU A 574 0.77 0.46 -26.20
N GLU A 575 0.02 1.32 -26.91
CA GLU A 575 -0.07 1.28 -28.38
C GLU A 575 1.14 1.91 -29.08
N ARG A 576 1.75 2.94 -28.48
CA ARG A 576 2.75 3.78 -29.19
C ARG A 576 4.16 3.70 -28.59
N PHE A 577 4.29 3.39 -27.31
CA PHE A 577 5.54 3.56 -26.56
C PHE A 577 6.04 2.27 -25.90
N ASN A 578 5.40 1.14 -26.15
CA ASN A 578 5.91 -0.16 -25.71
C ASN A 578 7.07 -0.60 -26.61
N PHE A 579 8.19 -1.01 -26.00
CA PHE A 579 9.37 -1.50 -26.72
C PHE A 579 9.32 -3.01 -27.02
N ASN A 580 8.27 -3.70 -26.55
CA ASN A 580 8.04 -5.13 -26.73
C ASN A 580 7.00 -5.43 -27.81
#